data_AF-A0A8J4ET36-F1
#
_entry.id   AF-A0A8J4ET36-F1
#
_cell.length_a   1.000
_cell.length_b   1.000
_cell.length_c   1.000
_cell.angle_alpha   90.00
_cell.angle_beta   90.00
_cell.angle_gamma   90.00
#
_symmetry.space_group_name_H-M   'P 1'
#
loop_
_entity.id
_entity.type
_entity.pdbx_description
1 polymer ?
#
loop_
_entity_poly.entity_id
_entity_poly.type
_entity_poly.pdbx_seq_one_letter_code
_entity_poly.pdbx_strand_id
1 'polypeptide(L)'
;MPQNGVNHAPLPYTLPSRLLHGASQDRAAILQGQVWRLLSWTLVHAGPIHLATNHIALAKLGPQLERVAGQKRFTAIYVGSAAAATVFSLALNGGRSSLGSSGALFGLAAALWRYQAAHSGLLPAEAAESLQVSGKRAMQVAVGYHLLLWSRLDIWAHVGGALGGGALAALLGPDFKLVKARGPGPAGWPINLVQLPFGIGARGGSGAAAGGMLFRDRPMWSMFADPEPRTSIPFPQLGPAYSVTAAAAAAALGRGRRH
;
A
#
# COMPACT_ATOMS: atom_id res chain seq x y z
N MET A 1 -33.72 17.56 32.06
CA MET A 1 -32.90 16.65 31.26
C MET A 1 -33.33 16.76 29.80
N PRO A 2 -32.52 17.26 28.86
CA PRO A 2 -32.92 17.26 27.46
C PRO A 2 -32.41 16.01 26.75
N GLN A 3 -33.32 15.34 26.06
CA GLN A 3 -33.02 14.28 25.10
C GLN A 3 -32.44 14.90 23.82
N ASN A 4 -31.16 14.70 23.56
CA ASN A 4 -30.56 15.04 22.27
C ASN A 4 -30.76 13.89 21.29
N GLY A 5 -31.94 13.85 20.67
CA GLY A 5 -32.24 13.00 19.52
C GLY A 5 -31.51 13.53 18.29
N VAL A 6 -30.29 13.06 18.07
CA VAL A 6 -29.63 13.18 16.76
C VAL A 6 -30.32 12.18 15.85
N ASN A 7 -31.12 12.68 14.90
CA ASN A 7 -31.74 11.86 13.85
C ASN A 7 -30.64 11.31 12.93
N HIS A 8 -30.08 10.16 13.28
CA HIS A 8 -29.26 9.39 12.36
C HIS A 8 -30.19 8.80 11.30
N ALA A 9 -29.96 9.11 10.02
CA ALA A 9 -30.62 8.42 8.93
C ALA A 9 -30.40 6.90 9.10
N PRO A 10 -31.45 6.07 9.13
CA PRO A 10 -31.31 4.66 9.44
C PRO A 10 -30.47 3.98 8.35
N LEU A 11 -29.47 3.20 8.77
CA LEU A 11 -28.71 2.35 7.87
C LEU A 11 -29.69 1.32 7.24
N PRO A 12 -29.58 1.00 5.95
CA PRO A 12 -30.53 0.14 5.24
C PRO A 12 -30.49 -1.35 5.62
N TYR A 13 -29.94 -1.71 6.79
CA TYR A 13 -29.78 -3.10 7.24
C TYR A 13 -30.07 -3.25 8.74
N THR A 14 -31.04 -4.10 9.10
CA THR A 14 -31.41 -4.45 10.48
C THR A 14 -30.63 -5.68 10.97
N LEU A 15 -29.48 -5.47 11.62
CA LEU A 15 -28.73 -6.45 12.44
C LEU A 15 -28.09 -5.70 13.63
N PRO A 16 -27.80 -6.33 14.80
CA PRO A 16 -27.87 -5.69 16.12
C PRO A 16 -27.01 -4.43 16.23
N SER A 17 -27.72 -3.34 16.49
CA SER A 17 -27.41 -1.95 16.18
C SER A 17 -26.29 -1.29 16.99
N ARG A 18 -25.63 -1.98 17.94
CA ARG A 18 -24.64 -1.33 18.83
C ARG A 18 -23.19 -1.46 18.38
N LEU A 19 -22.77 -2.62 17.87
CA LEU A 19 -21.37 -2.82 17.44
C LEU A 19 -21.07 -2.11 16.12
N LEU A 20 -21.99 -2.19 15.15
CA LEU A 20 -21.88 -1.48 13.87
C LEU A 20 -21.85 0.04 14.09
N HIS A 21 -22.77 0.59 14.87
CA HIS A 21 -22.74 2.01 15.24
C HIS A 21 -21.59 2.36 16.19
N GLY A 22 -21.07 1.42 16.99
CA GLY A 22 -19.97 1.63 17.93
C GLY A 22 -18.61 1.80 17.25
N ALA A 23 -18.45 1.21 16.06
CA ALA A 23 -17.19 1.18 15.33
C ALA A 23 -17.20 1.95 14.00
N SER A 24 -18.37 2.35 13.47
CA SER A 24 -18.50 3.11 12.22
C SER A 24 -17.84 4.49 12.25
N GLN A 25 -17.62 5.05 11.06
CA GLN A 25 -17.22 6.44 10.84
C GLN A 25 -18.40 7.38 11.12
N ASP A 26 -18.74 7.52 12.39
CA ASP A 26 -19.74 8.48 12.85
C ASP A 26 -19.08 9.83 13.13
N ARG A 27 -19.47 10.85 12.36
CA ARG A 27 -18.89 12.19 12.45
C ARG A 27 -19.10 12.84 13.80
N ALA A 28 -20.31 12.76 14.37
CA ALA A 28 -20.59 13.40 15.64
C ALA A 28 -19.78 12.73 16.77
N ALA A 29 -19.72 11.40 16.78
CA ALA A 29 -18.97 10.64 17.78
C ALA A 29 -17.45 10.91 17.69
N ILE A 30 -16.89 10.98 16.48
CA ILE A 30 -15.47 11.31 16.28
C ILE A 30 -15.16 12.73 16.78
N LEU A 31 -16.01 13.71 16.45
CA LEU A 31 -15.83 15.09 16.91
C LEU A 31 -16.00 15.23 18.44
N GLN A 32 -16.68 14.28 19.09
CA GLN A 32 -16.79 14.18 20.54
C GLN A 32 -15.64 13.40 21.20
N GLY A 33 -14.57 13.08 20.45
CA GLY A 33 -13.35 12.48 21.00
C GLY A 33 -13.27 10.96 20.92
N GLN A 34 -14.19 10.28 20.22
CA GLN A 34 -14.13 8.82 20.01
C GLN A 34 -13.09 8.45 18.92
N VAL A 35 -11.82 8.76 19.16
CA VAL A 35 -10.71 8.67 18.18
C VAL A 35 -10.43 7.26 17.68
N TRP A 36 -10.81 6.21 18.41
CA TRP A 36 -10.68 4.82 17.94
C TRP A 36 -11.46 4.57 16.65
N ARG A 37 -12.53 5.35 16.41
CA ARG A 37 -13.34 5.30 15.19
C ARG A 37 -12.61 5.76 13.92
N LEU A 38 -11.41 6.32 14.05
CA LEU A 38 -10.55 6.59 12.88
C LEU A 38 -10.09 5.31 12.19
N LEU A 39 -10.05 4.18 12.91
CA LEU A 39 -9.56 2.90 12.39
C LEU A 39 -10.52 1.72 12.59
N SER A 40 -11.30 1.70 13.68
CA SER A 40 -12.15 0.54 14.01
C SER A 40 -13.18 0.20 12.95
N TRP A 41 -13.61 1.18 12.16
CA TRP A 41 -14.59 1.00 11.07
C TRP A 41 -14.10 0.04 9.99
N THR A 42 -12.79 -0.16 9.86
CA THR A 42 -12.20 -1.12 8.92
C THR A 42 -12.44 -2.58 9.34
N LEU A 43 -12.75 -2.83 10.61
CA LEU A 43 -12.94 -4.17 11.18
C LEU A 43 -14.41 -4.64 11.09
N VAL A 44 -15.35 -3.72 10.95
CA VAL A 44 -16.79 -4.00 10.91
C VAL A 44 -17.35 -3.88 9.50
N HIS A 45 -18.28 -4.76 9.12
CA HIS A 45 -18.82 -4.84 7.76
C HIS A 45 -20.35 -4.98 7.79
N ALA A 46 -21.03 -4.42 6.78
CA ALA A 46 -22.50 -4.32 6.73
C ALA A 46 -23.21 -5.67 6.56
N GLY A 47 -22.47 -6.72 6.19
CA GLY A 47 -22.99 -8.07 6.03
C GLY A 47 -21.93 -9.03 5.46
N PRO A 48 -22.27 -10.33 5.34
CA PRO A 48 -21.32 -11.37 4.93
C PRO A 48 -20.71 -11.15 3.54
N ILE A 49 -21.50 -10.68 2.58
CA ILE A 49 -20.99 -10.39 1.22
C ILE A 49 -19.98 -9.25 1.25
N HIS A 50 -20.27 -8.17 1.98
CA HIS A 50 -19.36 -7.03 2.10
C HIS A 50 -18.06 -7.42 2.83
N LEU A 51 -18.16 -8.27 3.85
CA LEU A 51 -16.99 -8.84 4.53
C LEU A 51 -16.15 -9.68 3.56
N ALA A 52 -16.78 -10.61 2.83
CA ALA A 52 -16.12 -11.53 1.91
C ALA A 52 -15.41 -10.78 0.76
N THR A 53 -16.07 -9.78 0.15
CA THR A 53 -15.46 -9.01 -0.94
C THR A 53 -14.25 -8.22 -0.47
N ASN A 54 -14.30 -7.60 0.71
CA ASN A 54 -13.14 -6.91 1.29
C ASN A 54 -12.01 -7.86 1.64
N HIS A 55 -12.30 -9.04 2.19
CA HIS A 55 -11.29 -10.03 2.51
C HIS A 55 -10.62 -10.59 1.25
N ILE A 56 -11.39 -10.86 0.19
CA ILE A 56 -10.85 -11.28 -1.10
C ILE A 56 -9.96 -10.17 -1.68
N ALA A 57 -10.39 -8.91 -1.61
CA ALA A 57 -9.60 -7.78 -2.07
C ALA A 57 -8.32 -7.60 -1.25
N LEU A 58 -8.38 -7.72 0.08
CA LEU A 58 -7.21 -7.68 0.96
C LEU A 58 -6.25 -8.85 0.69
N ALA A 59 -6.76 -10.07 0.51
CA ALA A 59 -5.95 -11.25 0.18
C ALA A 59 -5.28 -11.12 -1.19
N LYS A 60 -5.85 -10.33 -2.12
CA LYS A 60 -5.23 -10.03 -3.41
C LYS A 60 -4.22 -8.89 -3.33
N LEU A 61 -4.56 -7.78 -2.68
CA LEU A 61 -3.75 -6.56 -2.67
C LEU A 61 -2.64 -6.59 -1.62
N GLY A 62 -2.95 -7.11 -0.43
CA GLY A 62 -2.05 -7.13 0.73
C GLY A 62 -0.73 -7.84 0.43
N PRO A 63 -0.74 -9.14 0.06
CA PRO A 63 0.47 -9.88 -0.26
C PRO A 63 1.26 -9.30 -1.44
N GLN A 64 0.59 -8.62 -2.39
CA GLN A 64 1.28 -7.94 -3.47
C GLN A 64 2.03 -6.72 -2.94
N LEU A 65 1.37 -5.87 -2.17
CA LEU A 65 1.95 -4.64 -1.65
C LEU A 65 3.06 -4.92 -0.65
N GLU A 66 2.86 -5.89 0.25
CA GLU A 66 3.85 -6.31 1.22
C GLU A 66 5.12 -6.86 0.55
N ARG A 67 5.00 -7.62 -0.54
CA ARG A 67 6.17 -8.11 -1.29
C ARG A 67 6.99 -6.98 -1.92
N VAL A 68 6.32 -5.94 -2.42
CA VAL A 68 7.01 -4.78 -3.00
C VAL A 68 7.62 -3.91 -1.90
N ALA A 69 6.83 -3.53 -0.89
CA ALA A 69 7.17 -2.48 0.05
C ALA A 69 7.76 -2.97 1.38
N GLY A 70 7.55 -4.24 1.72
CA GLY A 70 7.81 -4.79 3.04
C GLY A 70 6.71 -4.46 4.05
N GLN A 71 6.71 -5.23 5.15
CA GLN A 71 5.67 -5.19 6.18
C GLN A 71 5.49 -3.79 6.80
N LYS A 72 6.58 -3.11 7.17
CA LYS A 72 6.53 -1.79 7.84
C LYS A 72 5.77 -0.75 7.02
N ARG A 73 6.07 -0.70 5.71
CA ARG A 73 5.42 0.23 4.78
C ARG A 73 3.99 -0.18 4.49
N PHE A 74 3.75 -1.48 4.30
CA PHE A 74 2.40 -2.02 4.14
C PHE A 74 1.49 -1.57 5.29
N THR A 75 1.92 -1.76 6.54
CA THR A 75 1.15 -1.36 7.73
C THR A 75 0.93 0.15 7.76
N ALA A 76 1.97 0.95 7.54
CA ALA A 76 1.85 2.41 7.53
C ALA A 76 0.88 2.91 6.44
N ILE A 77 0.94 2.33 5.25
CA ILE A 77 0.06 2.66 4.13
C ILE A 77 -1.37 2.25 4.46
N TYR A 78 -1.61 1.04 4.97
CA TYR A 78 -2.96 0.59 5.31
C TYR A 78 -3.62 1.49 6.36
N VAL A 79 -2.93 1.72 7.48
CA VAL A 79 -3.42 2.54 8.59
C VAL A 79 -3.61 4.00 8.16
N GLY A 80 -2.64 4.57 7.44
CA GLY A 80 -2.73 5.94 6.96
C GLY A 80 -3.80 6.12 5.88
N SER A 81 -4.04 5.12 5.04
CA SER A 81 -5.16 5.12 4.09
C SER A 81 -6.50 5.08 4.80
N ALA A 82 -6.64 4.29 5.86
CA ALA A 82 -7.85 4.26 6.68
C ALA A 82 -8.12 5.60 7.38
N ALA A 83 -7.07 6.24 7.90
CA ALA A 83 -7.17 7.57 8.50
C ALA A 83 -7.57 8.62 7.44
N ALA A 84 -6.94 8.64 6.27
CA ALA A 84 -7.26 9.55 5.18
C ALA A 84 -8.70 9.34 4.65
N ALA A 85 -9.12 8.09 4.48
CA ALA A 85 -10.49 7.74 4.14
C ALA A 85 -11.49 8.31 5.16
N THR A 86 -11.15 8.27 6.45
CA THR A 86 -11.98 8.86 7.50
C THR A 86 -12.04 10.37 7.39
N VAL A 87 -10.90 11.06 7.23
CA VAL A 87 -10.87 12.52 7.05
C VAL A 87 -11.75 12.97 5.89
N PHE A 88 -11.65 12.30 4.73
CA PHE A 88 -12.45 12.64 3.56
C PHE A 88 -13.94 12.34 3.76
N SER A 89 -14.27 11.17 4.34
CA SER A 89 -15.65 10.82 4.68
C SER A 89 -16.28 11.86 5.61
N LEU A 90 -15.59 12.25 6.69
CA LEU A 90 -16.06 13.25 7.65
C LEU A 90 -16.28 14.63 7.02
N ALA A 91 -15.45 15.00 6.05
CA ALA A 91 -15.50 16.29 5.40
C ALA A 91 -16.57 16.36 4.29
N LEU A 92 -16.77 15.27 3.54
CA LEU A 92 -17.44 15.33 2.24
C LEU A 92 -18.65 14.38 2.12
N ASN A 93 -18.82 13.38 3.00
CA ASN A 93 -19.90 12.39 2.91
C ASN A 93 -21.24 12.86 3.55
N GLY A 94 -21.39 14.17 3.78
CA GLY A 94 -22.65 14.76 4.26
C GLY A 94 -23.14 14.21 5.61
N GLY A 95 -22.23 13.74 6.46
CA GLY A 95 -22.55 13.19 7.79
C GLY A 95 -23.10 11.75 7.79
N ARG A 96 -23.16 11.08 6.63
CA ARG A 96 -23.53 9.66 6.56
C ARG A 96 -22.45 8.80 7.20
N SER A 97 -22.86 7.84 8.03
CA SER A 97 -21.94 6.84 8.59
C SER A 97 -21.52 5.82 7.54
N SER A 98 -20.24 5.43 7.58
CA SER A 98 -19.66 4.38 6.74
C SER A 98 -18.86 3.37 7.57
N LEU A 99 -18.67 2.18 7.02
CA LEU A 99 -17.95 1.06 7.64
C LEU A 99 -17.45 0.10 6.56
N GLY A 100 -16.45 -0.72 6.89
CA GLY A 100 -15.83 -1.70 6.01
C GLY A 100 -14.46 -1.26 5.53
N SER A 101 -13.52 -2.19 5.39
CA SER A 101 -12.11 -1.85 5.09
C SER A 101 -11.83 -1.25 3.70
N SER A 102 -12.85 -1.11 2.84
CA SER A 102 -12.69 -0.79 1.42
C SER A 102 -11.95 0.52 1.17
N GLY A 103 -12.16 1.57 1.96
CA GLY A 103 -11.37 2.81 1.84
C GLY A 103 -9.86 2.58 2.00
N ALA A 104 -9.45 1.79 2.98
CA ALA A 104 -8.05 1.40 3.15
C ALA A 104 -7.54 0.56 1.97
N LEU A 105 -8.37 -0.35 1.44
CA LEU A 105 -8.02 -1.18 0.28
C LEU A 105 -7.83 -0.36 -1.01
N PHE A 106 -8.61 0.71 -1.21
CA PHE A 106 -8.39 1.68 -2.28
C PHE A 106 -7.03 2.36 -2.15
N GLY A 107 -6.59 2.65 -0.92
CA GLY A 107 -5.25 3.11 -0.64
C GLY A 107 -4.15 2.11 -0.98
N LEU A 108 -4.34 0.82 -0.68
CA LEU A 108 -3.39 -0.22 -1.08
C LEU A 108 -3.29 -0.34 -2.61
N ALA A 109 -4.43 -0.26 -3.31
CA ALA A 109 -4.46 -0.29 -4.77
C ALA A 109 -3.73 0.92 -5.37
N ALA A 110 -3.96 2.13 -4.83
CA ALA A 110 -3.25 3.34 -5.25
C ALA A 110 -1.75 3.27 -4.95
N ALA A 111 -1.34 2.68 -3.82
CA ALA A 111 0.06 2.45 -3.48
C ALA A 111 0.75 1.50 -4.48
N LEU A 112 0.09 0.38 -4.82
CA LEU A 112 0.58 -0.55 -5.85
C LEU A 112 0.72 0.14 -7.21
N TRP A 113 -0.26 0.96 -7.60
CA TRP A 113 -0.20 1.73 -8.83
C TRP A 113 0.95 2.74 -8.81
N ARG A 114 1.16 3.45 -7.69
CA ARG A 114 2.28 4.37 -7.51
C ARG A 114 3.63 3.67 -7.63
N TYR A 115 3.79 2.46 -7.11
CA TYR A 115 5.04 1.70 -7.29
C TYR A 115 5.22 1.20 -8.71
N GLN A 116 4.15 0.74 -9.35
CA GLN A 116 4.17 0.41 -10.77
C GLN A 116 4.63 1.61 -11.61
N ALA A 117 4.03 2.78 -11.40
CA ALA A 117 4.35 3.98 -12.17
C ALA A 117 5.80 4.44 -12.01
N ALA A 118 6.36 4.36 -10.79
CA ALA A 118 7.75 4.78 -10.56
C ALA A 118 8.81 3.78 -11.04
N HIS A 119 8.45 2.51 -11.21
CA HIS A 119 9.41 1.45 -11.52
C HIS A 119 9.16 0.78 -12.88
N SER A 120 8.14 1.19 -13.64
CA SER A 120 7.81 0.62 -14.95
C SER A 120 8.96 0.75 -15.97
N GLY A 121 9.74 1.83 -15.90
CA GLY A 121 10.93 2.03 -16.74
C GLY A 121 12.09 1.05 -16.45
N LEU A 122 12.00 0.27 -15.37
CA LEU A 122 12.96 -0.80 -15.06
C LEU A 122 12.60 -2.13 -15.74
N LEU A 123 11.42 -2.22 -16.36
CA LEU A 123 10.95 -3.43 -17.02
C LEU A 123 11.38 -3.47 -18.49
N PRO A 124 11.54 -4.68 -19.06
CA PRO A 124 11.46 -4.88 -20.51
C PRO A 124 10.15 -4.31 -21.08
N ALA A 125 10.16 -3.88 -22.35
CA ALA A 125 9.05 -3.17 -22.97
C ALA A 125 7.73 -3.96 -22.93
N GLU A 126 7.79 -5.25 -23.22
CA GLU A 126 6.62 -6.16 -23.24
C GLU A 126 6.01 -6.31 -21.84
N ALA A 127 6.88 -6.39 -20.82
CA ALA A 127 6.46 -6.45 -19.43
C ALA A 127 5.87 -5.11 -18.96
N ALA A 128 6.46 -3.98 -19.37
CA ALA A 128 5.93 -2.65 -19.08
C ALA A 128 4.55 -2.45 -19.69
N GLU A 129 4.34 -2.88 -20.93
CA GLU A 129 3.04 -2.82 -21.62
C GLU A 129 1.99 -3.68 -20.92
N SER A 130 2.30 -4.96 -20.65
CA SER A 130 1.41 -5.86 -19.92
C SER A 130 1.03 -5.29 -18.56
N LEU A 131 2.00 -4.68 -17.87
CA LEU A 131 1.78 -4.04 -16.58
C LEU A 131 0.83 -2.85 -16.70
N GLN A 132 0.97 -1.99 -17.71
CA GLN A 132 0.03 -0.90 -17.99
C GLN A 132 -1.38 -1.41 -18.32
N VAL A 133 -1.50 -2.46 -19.13
CA VAL A 133 -2.79 -3.07 -19.47
C VAL A 133 -3.49 -3.61 -18.22
N SER A 134 -2.75 -4.32 -17.36
CA SER A 134 -3.28 -4.83 -16.08
C SER A 134 -3.78 -3.71 -15.17
N GLY A 135 -3.03 -2.59 -15.10
CA GLY A 135 -3.42 -1.42 -14.32
C GLY A 135 -4.69 -0.75 -14.86
N LYS A 136 -4.80 -0.58 -16.18
CA LYS A 136 -6.01 -0.05 -16.83
C LYS A 136 -7.24 -0.92 -16.55
N ARG A 137 -7.10 -2.25 -16.66
CA ARG A 137 -8.18 -3.21 -16.36
C ARG A 137 -8.62 -3.12 -14.89
N ALA A 138 -7.67 -3.05 -13.96
CA ALA A 138 -7.98 -2.90 -12.55
C ALA A 138 -8.76 -1.60 -12.26
N MET A 139 -8.37 -0.49 -12.89
CA MET A 139 -9.07 0.79 -12.80
C MET A 139 -10.50 0.69 -13.36
N GLN A 140 -10.69 0.07 -14.53
CA GLN A 140 -12.01 -0.12 -15.13
C GLN A 140 -12.94 -0.92 -14.22
N VAL A 141 -12.44 -1.99 -13.60
CA VAL A 141 -13.21 -2.79 -12.63
C VAL A 141 -13.58 -1.95 -11.40
N ALA A 142 -12.64 -1.16 -10.87
CA ALA A 142 -12.89 -0.29 -9.71
C ALA A 142 -13.96 0.78 -9.99
N VAL A 143 -13.90 1.41 -11.17
CA VAL A 143 -14.89 2.38 -11.64
C VAL A 143 -16.24 1.70 -11.88
N GLY A 144 -16.27 0.55 -12.55
CA GLY A 144 -17.51 -0.20 -12.78
C GLY A 144 -18.20 -0.61 -11.48
N TYR A 145 -17.43 -1.05 -10.48
CA TYR A 145 -17.93 -1.34 -9.14
C TYR A 145 -18.55 -0.10 -8.47
N HIS A 146 -17.91 1.07 -8.60
CA HIS A 146 -18.43 2.34 -8.09
C HIS A 146 -19.72 2.78 -8.77
N LEU A 147 -19.80 2.65 -10.09
CA LEU A 147 -20.99 3.00 -10.84
C LEU A 147 -22.17 2.09 -10.46
N LEU A 148 -21.92 0.79 -10.29
CA LEU A 148 -22.95 -0.18 -9.91
C LEU A 148 -23.51 0.04 -8.50
N LEU A 149 -22.68 0.49 -7.56
CA LEU A 149 -23.02 0.57 -6.13
C LEU A 149 -23.02 2.00 -5.58
N TRP A 150 -23.04 3.01 -6.44
CA TRP A 150 -22.85 4.42 -6.10
C TRP A 150 -23.67 4.90 -4.89
N SER A 151 -24.95 4.53 -4.80
CA SER A 151 -25.85 4.96 -3.72
C SER A 151 -25.57 4.30 -2.36
N ARG A 152 -24.81 3.19 -2.36
CA ARG A 152 -24.50 2.35 -1.19
C ARG A 152 -23.07 2.53 -0.68
N LEU A 153 -22.21 3.21 -1.42
CA LEU A 153 -20.79 3.37 -1.10
C LEU A 153 -20.49 4.78 -0.59
N ASP A 154 -19.55 4.85 0.35
CA ASP A 154 -18.89 6.10 0.70
C ASP A 154 -17.76 6.36 -0.29
N ILE A 155 -18.07 7.11 -1.34
CA ILE A 155 -17.13 7.44 -2.42
C ILE A 155 -15.98 8.28 -1.88
N TRP A 156 -16.25 9.15 -0.90
CA TRP A 156 -15.22 10.02 -0.33
C TRP A 156 -14.24 9.24 0.54
N ALA A 157 -14.69 8.21 1.26
CA ALA A 157 -13.79 7.27 1.91
C ALA A 157 -12.87 6.56 0.91
N HIS A 158 -13.38 6.13 -0.24
CA HIS A 158 -12.55 5.50 -1.28
C HIS A 158 -11.56 6.48 -1.93
N VAL A 159 -12.00 7.70 -2.25
CA VAL A 159 -11.14 8.76 -2.80
C VAL A 159 -10.06 9.14 -1.80
N GLY A 160 -10.43 9.42 -0.55
CA GLY A 160 -9.48 9.76 0.51
C GLY A 160 -8.49 8.64 0.80
N GLY A 161 -8.96 7.40 0.81
CA GLY A 161 -8.10 6.22 0.93
C GLY A 161 -7.09 6.11 -0.21
N ALA A 162 -7.54 6.24 -1.46
CA ALA A 162 -6.67 6.20 -2.64
C ALA A 162 -5.62 7.32 -2.62
N LEU A 163 -6.04 8.56 -2.35
CA LEU A 163 -5.13 9.71 -2.28
C LEU A 163 -4.12 9.57 -1.13
N GLY A 164 -4.60 9.20 0.06
CA GLY A 164 -3.74 9.01 1.23
C GLY A 164 -2.74 7.87 1.05
N GLY A 165 -3.20 6.72 0.57
CA GLY A 165 -2.34 5.56 0.31
C GLY A 165 -1.31 5.81 -0.79
N GLY A 166 -1.72 6.46 -1.89
CA GLY A 166 -0.81 6.85 -2.97
C GLY A 166 0.24 7.87 -2.52
N ALA A 167 -0.16 8.86 -1.72
CA ALA A 167 0.76 9.85 -1.14
C ALA A 167 1.75 9.19 -0.18
N LEU A 168 1.29 8.34 0.74
CA LEU A 168 2.16 7.59 1.65
C LEU A 168 3.12 6.68 0.88
N ALA A 169 2.66 5.98 -0.15
CA ALA A 169 3.56 5.19 -1.00
C ALA A 169 4.65 6.05 -1.65
N ALA A 170 4.31 7.26 -2.12
CA ALA A 170 5.28 8.18 -2.68
C ALA A 170 6.31 8.68 -1.65
N LEU A 171 5.89 8.91 -0.40
CA LEU A 171 6.75 9.40 0.68
C LEU A 171 7.61 8.30 1.31
N LEU A 172 7.05 7.11 1.49
CA LEU A 172 7.69 6.02 2.23
C LEU A 172 8.57 5.13 1.32
N GLY A 173 8.40 5.22 0.00
CA GLY A 173 9.04 4.33 -0.95
C GLY A 173 8.47 2.91 -0.87
N PRO A 174 9.15 1.89 -1.42
CA PRO A 174 10.52 1.95 -1.88
C PRO A 174 10.71 2.80 -3.14
N ASP A 175 11.90 3.35 -3.30
CA ASP A 175 12.34 4.00 -4.55
C ASP A 175 13.63 3.32 -5.01
N PHE A 176 13.47 2.30 -5.85
CA PHE A 176 14.58 1.47 -6.28
C PHE A 176 15.40 2.16 -7.37
N LYS A 177 16.67 2.41 -7.07
CA LYS A 177 17.65 2.91 -8.03
C LYS A 177 18.68 1.84 -8.35
N LEU A 178 19.09 1.76 -9.61
CA LEU A 178 20.20 0.92 -10.02
C LEU A 178 21.54 1.54 -9.56
N VAL A 179 22.35 0.74 -8.90
CA VAL A 179 23.71 1.08 -8.45
C VAL A 179 24.67 -0.04 -8.85
N LYS A 180 25.95 0.30 -9.03
CA LYS A 180 26.99 -0.72 -9.19
C LYS A 180 27.24 -1.41 -7.86
N ALA A 181 27.37 -2.72 -7.86
CA ALA A 181 27.87 -3.48 -6.74
C ALA A 181 29.29 -3.00 -6.45
N ARG A 182 29.53 -2.50 -5.22
CA ARG A 182 30.90 -2.30 -4.77
C ARG A 182 31.55 -3.68 -4.73
N GLY A 183 32.75 -3.80 -5.31
CA GLY A 183 33.60 -4.97 -5.05
C GLY A 183 33.89 -5.07 -3.55
N PRO A 184 34.47 -6.18 -3.07
CA PRO A 184 35.01 -6.21 -1.72
C PRO A 184 35.89 -4.96 -1.56
N GLY A 185 35.59 -4.14 -0.55
CA GLY A 185 36.47 -3.03 -0.21
C GLY A 185 37.91 -3.54 -0.03
N PRO A 186 38.93 -2.68 -0.14
CA PRO A 186 40.30 -3.11 0.13
C PRO A 186 40.33 -3.91 1.43
N ALA A 187 40.89 -5.12 1.38
CA ALA A 187 41.08 -5.96 2.55
C ALA A 187 42.02 -5.21 3.51
N GLY A 188 41.44 -4.48 4.45
CA GLY A 188 42.23 -3.56 5.27
C GLY A 188 41.33 -2.80 6.23
N TRP A 189 40.92 -3.51 7.28
CA TRP A 189 41.11 -3.16 8.69
C TRP A 189 40.36 -4.24 9.50
N PRO A 190 41.03 -5.08 10.31
CA PRO A 190 40.36 -6.01 11.19
C PRO A 190 39.77 -5.21 12.36
N ILE A 191 38.66 -4.51 12.14
CA ILE A 191 37.85 -4.08 13.28
C ILE A 191 37.06 -5.32 13.70
N ASN A 192 37.69 -6.12 14.56
CA ASN A 192 36.97 -6.95 15.52
C ASN A 192 36.18 -5.98 16.40
N LEU A 193 35.02 -5.54 15.92
CA LEU A 193 34.00 -4.99 16.80
C LEU A 193 33.61 -6.15 17.69
N VAL A 194 34.07 -6.05 18.94
CA VAL A 194 33.60 -6.77 20.12
C VAL A 194 32.21 -7.36 19.84
N GLN A 195 32.13 -8.68 19.74
CA GLN A 195 30.88 -9.41 19.80
C GLN A 195 30.19 -9.00 21.11
N LEU A 196 29.21 -8.09 21.01
CA LEU A 196 28.19 -7.99 22.03
C LEU A 196 27.42 -9.32 22.03
N PRO A 197 27.07 -9.89 23.19
CA PRO A 197 26.57 -11.27 23.32
C PRO A 197 25.16 -11.52 22.74
N PHE A 198 24.65 -10.62 21.89
CA PHE A 198 23.38 -10.77 21.18
C PHE A 198 23.60 -10.62 19.67
N GLY A 199 24.29 -11.59 19.08
CA GLY A 199 24.59 -11.63 17.65
C GLY A 199 23.54 -12.39 16.85
N ILE A 200 22.67 -11.67 16.13
CA ILE A 200 22.15 -12.13 14.83
C ILE A 200 22.80 -11.26 13.76
N GLY A 201 24.09 -11.52 13.52
CA GLY A 201 24.84 -10.94 12.41
C GLY A 201 24.64 -11.79 11.17
N ALA A 202 23.53 -11.60 10.46
CA ALA A 202 23.37 -12.20 9.14
C ALA A 202 24.23 -11.42 8.13
N ARG A 203 25.45 -11.91 7.85
CA ARG A 203 26.19 -11.53 6.64
C ARG A 203 25.46 -12.12 5.43
N GLY A 204 24.45 -11.40 4.93
CA GLY A 204 23.85 -11.66 3.63
C GLY A 204 24.76 -11.10 2.54
N GLY A 205 25.66 -11.92 2.00
CA GLY A 205 26.43 -11.54 0.81
C GLY A 205 25.47 -11.24 -0.34
N SER A 206 25.47 -10.00 -0.83
CA SER A 206 24.73 -9.63 -2.04
C SER A 206 25.25 -10.48 -3.20
N GLY A 207 24.46 -11.44 -3.70
CA GLY A 207 24.86 -12.41 -4.73
C GLY A 207 25.17 -11.83 -6.13
N ALA A 208 25.50 -10.54 -6.24
CA ALA A 208 26.00 -9.96 -7.48
C ALA A 208 27.54 -10.05 -7.52
N ALA A 209 28.08 -10.50 -8.65
CA ALA A 209 29.51 -10.45 -8.92
C ALA A 209 30.03 -9.00 -8.83
N ALA A 210 31.29 -8.83 -8.40
CA ALA A 210 31.93 -7.51 -8.34
C ALA A 210 31.81 -6.80 -9.71
N GLY A 211 31.33 -5.55 -9.71
CA GLY A 211 31.04 -4.79 -10.93
C GLY A 211 29.65 -5.00 -11.54
N GLY A 212 28.85 -5.94 -11.02
CA GLY A 212 27.45 -6.12 -11.40
C GLY A 212 26.53 -4.98 -10.95
N MET A 213 25.26 -5.01 -11.36
CA MET A 213 24.25 -4.03 -10.94
C MET A 213 23.39 -4.58 -9.79
N LEU A 214 22.94 -3.68 -8.90
CA LEU A 214 22.04 -3.95 -7.78
C LEU A 214 20.97 -2.85 -7.70
N PHE A 215 19.84 -3.15 -7.07
CA PHE A 215 18.85 -2.16 -6.67
C PHE A 215 19.14 -1.66 -5.26
N ARG A 216 19.32 -0.36 -5.10
CA ARG A 216 19.34 0.31 -3.80
C ARG A 216 18.04 1.05 -3.61
N ASP A 217 17.34 0.73 -2.53
CA ASP A 217 16.18 1.48 -2.10
C ASP A 217 16.59 2.82 -1.46
N ARG A 218 16.01 3.91 -1.93
CA ARG A 218 16.29 5.28 -1.47
C ARG A 218 14.99 6.03 -1.16
N PRO A 219 14.24 5.62 -0.13
CA PRO A 219 13.05 6.35 0.28
C PRO A 219 13.43 7.72 0.85
N MET A 220 12.46 8.62 0.94
CA MET A 220 12.65 9.95 1.55
C MET A 220 13.12 9.84 3.01
N TRP A 221 12.63 8.82 3.74
CA TRP A 221 12.91 8.61 5.15
C TRP A 221 13.76 7.36 5.35
N SER A 222 14.99 7.53 5.84
CA SER A 222 15.99 6.46 5.98
C SER A 222 15.53 5.28 6.83
N MET A 223 14.65 5.48 7.80
CA MET A 223 14.10 4.40 8.64
C MET A 223 13.30 3.33 7.88
N PHE A 224 12.84 3.66 6.66
CA PHE A 224 12.16 2.70 5.80
C PHE A 224 13.10 2.02 4.81
N ALA A 225 14.30 2.55 4.58
CA ALA A 225 15.21 2.04 3.56
C ALA A 225 15.54 0.56 3.81
N ASP A 226 15.55 -0.22 2.73
CA ASP A 226 16.07 -1.57 2.81
C ASP A 226 17.54 -1.55 3.27
N PRO A 227 17.91 -2.38 4.27
CA PRO A 227 19.27 -2.38 4.79
C PRO A 227 20.28 -2.79 3.71
N GLU A 228 19.94 -3.83 2.94
CA GLU A 228 20.78 -4.39 1.90
C GLU A 228 20.23 -4.11 0.49
N PRO A 229 21.11 -3.83 -0.49
CA PRO A 229 20.70 -3.76 -1.88
C PRO A 229 20.16 -5.11 -2.38
N ARG A 230 19.21 -5.08 -3.33
CA ARG A 230 18.57 -6.27 -3.89
C ARG A 230 19.14 -6.61 -5.27
N THR A 231 19.23 -7.90 -5.59
CA THR A 231 19.57 -8.38 -6.94
C THR A 231 18.36 -8.36 -7.89
N SER A 232 17.15 -8.42 -7.35
CA SER A 232 15.89 -8.32 -8.08
C SER A 232 14.81 -7.59 -7.28
N ILE A 233 13.80 -7.07 -7.99
CA ILE A 233 12.61 -6.45 -7.39
C ILE A 233 11.33 -7.11 -7.95
N PRO A 234 10.31 -7.34 -7.11
CA PRO A 234 9.09 -8.01 -7.55
C PRO A 234 8.12 -7.05 -8.27
N PHE A 235 7.43 -7.56 -9.30
CA PHE A 235 6.28 -6.89 -9.93
C PHE A 235 5.08 -7.86 -9.91
N PRO A 236 4.44 -8.05 -8.75
CA PRO A 236 3.46 -9.11 -8.56
C PRO A 236 2.19 -8.96 -9.42
N GLN A 237 1.96 -7.79 -10.01
CA GLN A 237 0.87 -7.51 -10.94
C GLN A 237 1.05 -8.24 -12.28
N LEU A 238 2.29 -8.58 -12.65
CA LEU A 238 2.62 -9.38 -13.84
C LEU A 238 2.58 -10.89 -13.57
N GLY A 239 2.42 -11.29 -12.31
CA GLY A 239 2.38 -12.67 -11.88
C GLY A 239 2.97 -12.85 -10.48
N PRO A 240 2.51 -13.85 -9.72
CA PRO A 240 2.89 -13.99 -8.31
C PRO A 240 4.40 -14.21 -8.10
N ALA A 241 5.13 -14.75 -9.06
CA ALA A 241 6.58 -14.96 -8.96
C ALA A 241 7.39 -13.98 -9.82
N TYR A 242 6.73 -13.03 -10.50
CA TYR A 242 7.41 -12.18 -11.46
C TYR A 242 8.31 -11.15 -10.73
N SER A 243 9.58 -11.13 -11.11
CA SER A 243 10.57 -10.16 -10.63
C SER A 243 11.52 -9.79 -11.76
N VAL A 244 12.15 -8.62 -11.65
CA VAL A 244 13.16 -8.17 -12.60
C VAL A 244 14.50 -8.06 -11.90
N THR A 245 15.53 -8.64 -12.51
CA THR A 245 16.90 -8.55 -12.03
C THR A 245 17.52 -7.20 -12.37
N ALA A 246 18.46 -6.75 -11.54
CA ALA A 246 19.17 -5.49 -11.77
C ALA A 246 19.91 -5.47 -13.12
N ALA A 247 20.41 -6.62 -13.58
CA ALA A 247 21.02 -6.77 -14.90
C ALA A 247 19.99 -6.56 -16.04
N ALA A 248 18.82 -7.18 -15.95
CA ALA A 248 17.77 -7.03 -16.95
C ALA A 248 17.24 -5.59 -17.00
N ALA A 249 17.06 -4.94 -15.84
CA ALA A 249 16.65 -3.54 -15.77
C ALA A 249 17.71 -2.60 -16.36
N ALA A 250 19.00 -2.84 -16.11
CA ALA A 250 20.08 -2.06 -16.72
C ALA A 250 20.09 -2.18 -18.25
N ALA A 251 19.84 -3.38 -18.78
CA ALA A 251 19.73 -3.61 -20.22
C ALA A 251 18.52 -2.88 -20.82
N ALA A 252 17.35 -2.89 -20.15
CA ALA A 252 16.15 -2.20 -20.59
C ALA A 252 16.37 -0.67 -20.71
N LEU A 253 16.98 -0.06 -19.69
CA LEU A 253 17.31 1.38 -19.70
C LEU A 253 18.35 1.75 -20.76
N GLY A 254 19.31 0.86 -21.03
CA GLY A 254 20.34 1.05 -22.05
C GLY A 254 19.80 1.08 -23.48
N ARG A 255 18.68 0.37 -23.75
CA ARG A 255 18.00 0.37 -25.05
C ARG A 255 17.20 1.65 -25.28
N GLY A 256 16.54 2.18 -24.24
CA GLY A 256 15.74 3.41 -24.31
C GLY A 256 16.55 4.70 -24.52
N ARG A 257 17.88 4.66 -24.42
CA ARG A 257 18.77 5.81 -24.68
C ARG A 257 19.36 5.85 -26.10
N ARG A 258 19.11 4.82 -26.92
CA ARG A 258 19.65 4.72 -28.30
C ARG A 258 18.62 5.03 -29.39
N HIS A 259 17.41 5.41 -29.00
CA HIS A 259 16.33 5.90 -29.85
C HIS A 259 16.03 7.34 -29.47
#